data_AF-A0A1C3XU11-F1
#
_entry.id   AF-A0A1C3XU11-F1
#
_cell.length_a   1.000
_cell.length_b   1.000
_cell.length_c   1.000
_cell.angle_alpha   90.00
_cell.angle_beta   90.00
_cell.angle_gamma   90.00
#
_symmetry.space_group_name_H-M   'P 1'
#
loop_
_entity.id
_entity.type
_entity.pdbx_description
1 polymer ?
#
loop_
_entity_poly.entity_id
_entity_poly.type
_entity_poly.pdbx_seq_one_letter_code
_entity_poly.pdbx_strand_id
1 'polypeptide(L)' 'MSAVANLLARKQALMERLQSGTGPNEREEIERLLAQIETALNLLESGDAAAPGEE' A
#
# COMPACT_ATOMS: atom_id res chain seq x y z
N MET A 1 12.59 6.02 -9.41
CA MET A 1 11.87 5.85 -8.13
C MET A 1 11.24 4.46 -8.14
N SER A 2 11.38 3.69 -7.06
CA SER A 2 10.81 2.33 -6.98
C SER A 2 9.29 2.38 -6.83
N ALA A 3 8.57 1.45 -7.46
CA ALA A 3 7.12 1.29 -7.31
C ALA A 3 6.72 1.10 -5.83
N VAL A 4 7.56 0.37 -5.08
CA VAL A 4 7.41 0.16 -3.63
C VAL A 4 7.50 1.47 -2.86
N ALA A 5 8.46 2.34 -3.21
CA ALA A 5 8.61 3.64 -2.54
C ALA A 5 7.41 4.56 -2.79
N ASN A 6 6.80 4.51 -3.99
CA ASN A 6 5.60 5.29 -4.29
C ASN A 6 4.39 4.80 -3.48
N LEU A 7 4.21 3.48 -3.37
CA LEU A 7 3.16 2.85 -2.58
C LEU A 7 3.30 3.16 -1.08
N LEU A 8 4.53 3.11 -0.54
CA LEU A 8 4.82 3.46 0.85
C LEU A 8 4.58 4.95 1.16
N ALA A 9 4.92 5.84 0.23
CA ALA A 9 4.64 7.26 0.38
C ALA A 9 3.12 7.53 0.39
N ARG A 10 2.36 6.84 -0.47
CA ARG A 10 0.88 6.90 -0.47
C ARG A 10 0.28 6.36 0.82
N LYS A 11 0.82 5.26 1.38
CA LYS A 11 0.39 4.68 2.66
C LYS A 11 0.52 5.70 3.80
N GLN A 12 1.67 6.37 3.89
CA GLN A 12 1.92 7.38 4.93
C GLN A 12 0.97 8.58 4.83
N ALA A 13 0.78 9.14 3.63
CA ALA A 13 -0.13 10.26 3.44
C ALA A 13 -1.58 9.93 3.83
N LEU A 14 -2.02 8.69 3.56
CA LEU A 14 -3.33 8.19 3.95
C LEU A 14 -3.45 8.04 5.48
N MET A 15 -2.42 7.53 6.15
CA MET A 15 -2.37 7.43 7.61
C MET A 15 -2.35 8.78 8.32
N GLU A 16 -1.63 9.77 7.80
CA GLU A 16 -1.65 11.14 8.32
C GLU A 16 -3.05 11.75 8.23
N ARG A 17 -3.74 11.55 7.10
CA ARG A 17 -5.14 11.97 6.94
C ARG A 17 -6.04 11.33 8.00
N LEU A 18 -5.91 10.03 8.18
CA LEU A 18 -6.65 9.23 9.17
C LEU A 18 -6.45 9.77 10.60
N GLN A 19 -5.20 10.12 10.96
CA GLN A 19 -4.84 10.73 12.24
C GLN A 19 -5.37 12.16 12.40
N SER A 20 -5.52 12.90 11.31
CA SER A 20 -5.98 14.30 11.31
C SER A 20 -7.48 14.47 11.58
N GLY A 21 -8.20 13.41 11.96
CA GLY A 21 -9.62 13.47 12.31
C GLY A 21 -10.54 13.25 11.11
N THR A 22 -10.25 12.20 10.34
CA THR A 22 -11.09 11.80 9.20
C THR A 22 -12.42 11.18 9.69
N GLY A 23 -13.55 11.63 9.14
CA GLY A 23 -14.88 11.13 9.50
C GLY A 23 -15.06 9.64 9.16
N PRO A 24 -16.05 8.93 9.75
CA PRO A 24 -16.22 7.48 9.60
C PRO A 24 -16.32 7.01 8.14
N ASN A 25 -16.93 7.82 7.27
CA ASN A 25 -17.10 7.52 5.86
C ASN A 25 -15.78 7.61 5.07
N GLU A 26 -15.02 8.68 5.30
CA GLU A 26 -13.71 8.85 4.69
C GLU A 26 -12.69 7.85 5.27
N ARG A 27 -12.87 7.43 6.53
CA ARG A 27 -12.04 6.42 7.18
C ARG A 27 -12.17 5.07 6.48
N GLU A 28 -13.39 4.63 6.18
CA GLU A 28 -13.62 3.40 5.40
C GLU A 28 -12.98 3.48 4.01
N GLU A 29 -13.06 4.63 3.34
CA GLU A 29 -12.43 4.81 2.03
C GLU A 29 -10.91 4.76 2.12
N ILE A 30 -10.32 5.38 3.15
CA ILE A 30 -8.87 5.31 3.41
C ILE A 30 -8.45 3.87 3.73
N GLU A 31 -9.20 3.13 4.54
CA GLU A 31 -8.91 1.74 4.86
C GLU A 31 -8.96 0.85 3.61
N ARG A 32 -9.91 1.07 2.70
CA ARG A 32 -9.94 0.38 1.40
C ARG A 32 -8.73 0.72 0.52
N LEU A 33 -8.28 1.98 0.53
CA LEU A 33 -7.09 2.40 -0.22
C LEU A 33 -5.82 1.79 0.38
N LEU A 34 -5.72 1.71 1.71
CA LEU A 34 -4.61 1.06 2.41
C LEU A 34 -4.54 -0.44 2.08
N ALA A 35 -5.67 -1.14 2.09
CA ALA A 35 -5.73 -2.57 1.75
C ALA A 35 -5.29 -2.85 0.30
N GLN A 36 -5.67 -1.98 -0.66
CA GLN A 36 -5.20 -2.08 -2.04
C GLN A 36 -3.69 -1.86 -2.15
N ILE A 37 -3.14 -0.89 -1.41
CA ILE A 37 -1.70 -0.63 -1.38
C ILE A 37 -0.93 -1.82 -0.80
N GLU A 38 -1.42 -2.40 0.30
CA GLU A 38 -0.80 -3.61 0.88
C GLU A 38 -0.88 -4.81 -0.06
N THR A 39 -1.99 -4.97 -0.78
CA THR A 39 -2.13 -6.02 -1.80
C THR A 39 -1.14 -5.81 -2.94
N ALA A 40 -0.99 -4.58 -3.44
CA ALA A 40 -0.03 -4.24 -4.48
C ALA A 40 1.43 -4.42 -4.02
N LEU A 41 1.73 -4.06 -2.76
CA LEU A 41 3.04 -4.29 -2.14
C LEU A 41 3.34 -5.78 -2.03
N ASN A 42 2.39 -6.58 -1.57
CA ASN A 42 2.54 -8.03 -1.46
C ASN A 42 2.69 -8.69 -2.84
N LEU A 43 1.98 -8.21 -3.87
CA LEU A 43 2.16 -8.66 -5.25
C LEU A 43 3.53 -8.28 -5.83
N LEU A 44 4.04 -7.09 -5.51
CA LEU A 44 5.38 -6.67 -5.89
C LEU A 44 6.45 -7.51 -5.19
N GLU A 45 6.30 -7.76 -3.89
CA GLU A 45 7.18 -8.62 -3.10
C GLU A 45 7.14 -10.08 -3.57
N SER A 46 5.94 -10.60 -3.86
CA SER A 46 5.74 -11.95 -4.40
C SER A 46 6.18 -12.08 -5.86
N GLY A 47 6.07 -11.01 -6.65
CA GLY A 47 6.55 -10.94 -8.03
C GLY A 47 8.07 -10.84 -8.11
N ASP A 48 8.72 -10.24 -7.11
CA ASP A 48 10.17 -10.26 -6.94
C ASP A 48 10.66 -11.63 -6.43
N ALA A 49 9.84 -12.33 -5.64
CA ALA A 49 10.13 -13.70 -5.18
C ALA A 49 9.91 -14.78 -6.26
N ALA A 50 9.28 -14.45 -7.38
CA ALA A 50 8.91 -15.39 -8.43
C ALA A 50 9.67 -15.18 -9.76
N ALA A 51 11.00 -15.09 -9.74
CA ALA A 51 11.89 -15.66 -10.77
C ALA A 51 13.39 -15.48 -10.43
N PRO A 52 14.28 -16.43 -10.77
CA PRO A 52 14.08 -17.86 -11.01
C PRO A 52 14.99 -18.72 -10.10
N GLY A 53 14.46 -19.84 -9.58
CA GLY A 53 15.33 -20.99 -9.34
C GLY A 53 15.58 -21.62 -10.71
N GLU A 54 16.68 -21.21 -11.36
CA GLU A 54 17.33 -22.07 -12.35
C GLU A 54 17.75 -23.38 -11.66
N GLU A 55 17.72 -24.47 -12.42
CA GLU A 55 18.15 -25.86 -12.13
C GLU A 55 17.04 -26.89 -11.83
#